data_AF-A0A2Z5MS17-F1
#
_entry.id   AF-A0A2Z5MS17-F1
#
_cell.length_a   1.000
_cell.length_b   1.000
_cell.length_c   1.000
_cell.angle_alpha   90.00
_cell.angle_beta   90.00
_cell.angle_gamma   90.00
#
_symmetry.space_group_name_H-M   'P 1'
#
loop_
_entity.id
_entity.type
_entity.pdbx_description
1 polymer ?
#
loop_
_entity_poly.entity_id
_entity_poly.type
_entity_poly.pdbx_seq_one_letter_code
_entity_poly.pdbx_strand_id
1 'polypeptide(L)'
;MMALLRVLSESLIRGLWLHACATDVELTKFKRGRLEKPFGMLIKEYENTTGASEGVLSGFKLSAWTQMNDFTHTGFLQVSRRHKPGRVEGNYPDHDLRTALGVAGALGLVAAGQLIALAERHDLLPLFLEKMSEYAGSKGTGQKSDVPESQ
;
A
#
# COMPACT_ATOMS: atom_id res chain seq x y z
N MET A 1 -3.56 -7.86 -9.82
CA MET A 1 -3.86 -6.77 -8.85
C MET A 1 -3.24 -7.05 -7.49
N MET A 2 -3.65 -8.11 -6.78
CA MET A 2 -3.27 -8.32 -5.37
C MET A 2 -1.77 -8.43 -5.09
N ALA A 3 -1.01 -9.12 -5.94
CA ALA A 3 0.44 -9.22 -5.80
C ALA A 3 1.16 -7.86 -5.93
N LEU A 4 0.60 -6.92 -6.69
CA LEU A 4 1.23 -5.60 -6.91
C LEU A 4 1.15 -4.70 -5.67
N LEU A 5 0.21 -4.94 -4.75
CA LEU A 5 0.14 -4.20 -3.49
C LEU A 5 1.41 -4.36 -2.66
N ARG A 6 2.01 -5.55 -2.71
CA ARG A 6 3.30 -5.84 -2.06
C ARG A 6 4.37 -4.90 -2.59
N VAL A 7 4.48 -4.80 -3.92
CA VAL A 7 5.47 -3.97 -4.61
C VAL A 7 5.24 -2.50 -4.30
N LEU A 8 4.00 -1.99 -4.40
CA LEU A 8 3.67 -0.61 -4.07
C LEU A 8 4.06 -0.24 -2.64
N SER A 9 3.74 -1.12 -1.68
CA SER A 9 4.08 -0.93 -0.27
C SER A 9 5.59 -0.89 -0.04
N GLU A 10 6.34 -1.79 -0.69
CA GLU A 10 7.80 -1.79 -0.61
C GLU A 10 8.43 -0.57 -1.23
N SER A 11 7.99 -0.19 -2.42
CA SER A 11 8.51 0.99 -3.11
C SER A 11 8.31 2.24 -2.28
N LEU A 12 7.11 2.44 -1.71
CA LEU A 12 6.83 3.60 -0.86
C LEU A 12 7.73 3.60 0.38
N ILE A 13 7.72 2.53 1.18
CA ILE A 13 8.44 2.50 2.45
C ILE A 13 9.96 2.53 2.25
N ARG A 14 10.48 1.87 1.20
CA ARG A 14 11.89 1.97 0.86
C ARG A 14 12.24 3.39 0.43
N GLY A 15 11.41 4.05 -0.38
CA GLY A 15 11.64 5.43 -0.80
C GLY A 15 11.68 6.40 0.39
N LEU A 16 10.69 6.29 1.29
CA LEU A 16 10.62 7.03 2.55
C LEU A 16 11.88 6.84 3.39
N TRP A 17 12.27 5.60 3.63
CA TRP A 17 13.44 5.26 4.43
C TRP A 17 14.75 5.71 3.77
N LEU A 18 14.89 5.53 2.45
CA LEU A 18 16.07 5.98 1.71
C LEU A 18 16.26 7.50 1.79
N HIS A 19 15.16 8.25 1.81
CA HIS A 19 15.20 9.68 1.91
C HIS A 19 15.51 10.17 3.33
N ALA A 20 14.85 9.61 4.34
CA ALA A 20 14.90 10.14 5.71
C ALA A 20 15.95 9.49 6.63
N CYS A 21 16.35 8.24 6.35
CA CYS A 21 17.11 7.42 7.31
C CYS A 21 18.44 6.90 6.77
N ALA A 22 18.54 6.64 5.47
CA ALA A 22 19.68 5.91 4.92
C ALA A 22 20.99 6.69 5.03
N THR A 23 22.02 6.01 5.53
CA THR A 23 23.41 6.49 5.48
C THR A 23 24.01 6.32 4.08
N ASP A 24 25.11 7.01 3.78
CA ASP A 24 25.85 6.85 2.51
C ASP A 24 26.31 5.40 2.26
N VAL A 25 26.69 4.70 3.33
CA VAL A 25 27.08 3.28 3.27
C VAL A 25 25.88 2.42 2.88
N GLU A 26 24.72 2.65 3.50
CA GLU A 26 23.49 1.91 3.18
C GLU A 26 22.97 2.26 1.78
N LEU A 27 23.05 3.52 1.36
CA LEU A 27 22.71 3.95 0.01
C LEU A 27 23.60 3.25 -1.03
N THR A 28 24.90 3.12 -0.75
CA THR A 28 25.84 2.38 -1.59
C THR A 28 25.48 0.89 -1.66
N LYS A 29 25.11 0.28 -0.53
CA LYS A 29 24.63 -1.12 -0.49
C LYS A 29 23.33 -1.28 -1.29
N PHE A 30 22.38 -0.35 -1.15
CA PHE A 30 21.12 -0.35 -1.89
C PHE A 30 21.34 -0.30 -3.40
N LYS A 31 22.19 0.63 -3.89
CA LYS A 31 22.55 0.74 -5.31
C LYS A 31 23.13 -0.56 -5.89
N ARG A 32 23.77 -1.38 -5.06
CA ARG A 32 24.34 -2.69 -5.43
C ARG A 32 23.38 -3.86 -5.25
N GLY A 33 22.14 -3.61 -4.83
CA GLY A 33 21.16 -4.66 -4.51
C GLY A 33 21.51 -5.48 -3.25
N ARG A 34 22.35 -4.93 -2.35
CA ARG A 34 22.87 -5.62 -1.16
C ARG A 34 22.42 -4.98 0.15
N LEU A 35 21.28 -4.27 0.15
CA LEU A 35 20.73 -3.73 1.38
C LEU A 35 20.05 -4.85 2.17
N GLU A 36 20.73 -5.37 3.17
CA GLU A 36 20.26 -6.43 4.05
C GLU A 36 19.49 -5.83 5.24
N LYS A 37 18.34 -5.24 4.95
CA LYS A 37 17.39 -4.78 5.97
C LYS A 37 16.03 -5.41 5.76
N PRO A 38 15.47 -6.08 6.78
CA PRO A 38 14.10 -6.55 6.73
C PRO A 38 13.14 -5.37 6.58
N PHE A 39 12.06 -5.56 5.82
CA PHE A 39 11.07 -4.51 5.59
C PHE A 39 10.52 -3.88 6.88
N GLY A 40 10.29 -4.68 7.92
CA GLY A 40 9.83 -4.16 9.22
C GLY A 40 10.86 -3.27 9.94
N MET A 41 12.15 -3.46 9.67
CA MET A 41 13.21 -2.59 10.22
C MET A 41 13.18 -1.21 9.55
N LEU A 42 12.96 -1.16 8.22
CA LEU A 42 12.83 0.10 7.49
C LEU A 42 11.68 0.96 8.04
N ILE A 43 10.53 0.33 8.31
CA ILE A 43 9.38 1.01 8.92
C ILE A 43 9.75 1.59 10.29
N LYS A 44 10.31 0.77 11.17
CA LYS A 44 10.64 1.18 12.54
C LYS A 44 11.64 2.32 12.56
N GLU A 45 12.68 2.25 11.74
CA GLU A 45 13.68 3.32 11.61
C GLU A 45 13.03 4.61 11.11
N TYR A 46 12.18 4.53 10.08
CA TYR A 46 11.49 5.70 9.53
C TYR A 46 10.53 6.38 10.53
N GLU A 47 9.67 5.60 11.20
CA GLU A 47 8.73 6.12 12.20
C GLU A 47 9.48 6.77 13.39
N ASN A 48 10.59 6.17 13.83
CA ASN A 48 11.43 6.73 14.89
C ASN A 48 12.14 8.02 14.48
N THR A 49 12.66 8.11 13.25
CA THR A 49 13.42 9.28 12.77
C THR A 49 12.53 10.48 12.53
N THR A 50 11.37 10.27 11.90
CA THR A 50 10.52 11.39 11.47
C THR A 50 9.58 11.88 12.58
N GLY A 51 9.42 11.10 13.66
CA GLY A 51 8.32 11.28 14.60
C GLY A 51 6.94 11.18 13.94
N ALA A 52 6.91 10.83 12.64
CA ALA A 52 5.72 10.76 11.85
C ALA A 52 5.13 9.36 12.03
N SER A 53 3.81 9.31 12.08
CA SER A 53 2.99 8.13 12.29
C SER A 53 3.25 7.41 13.61
N GLU A 54 2.35 7.58 14.57
CA GLU A 54 2.21 6.81 15.82
C GLU A 54 2.00 5.30 15.56
N GLY A 55 2.95 4.65 14.88
CA GLY A 55 2.87 3.25 14.45
C GLY A 55 1.92 2.98 13.28
N VAL A 56 1.54 3.98 12.48
CA VAL A 56 0.59 3.79 11.35
C VAL A 56 1.16 2.81 10.30
N LEU A 57 2.43 2.96 9.91
CA LEU A 57 3.05 2.06 8.94
C LEU A 57 3.30 0.68 9.55
N SER A 58 3.66 0.65 10.84
CA SER A 58 3.75 -0.59 11.61
C SER A 58 2.41 -1.34 11.67
N GLY A 59 1.31 -0.64 11.91
CA GLY A 59 -0.06 -1.18 11.91
C GLY A 59 -0.52 -1.63 10.52
N PHE A 60 -0.17 -0.88 9.48
CA PHE A 60 -0.40 -1.29 8.09
C PHE A 60 0.32 -2.61 7.78
N LYS A 61 1.60 -2.74 8.16
CA LYS A 61 2.33 -4.01 8.01
C LYS A 61 1.65 -5.13 8.78
N LEU A 62 1.28 -4.91 10.04
CA LEU A 62 0.65 -5.95 10.87
C LEU A 62 -0.64 -6.49 10.24
N SER A 63 -1.47 -5.62 9.66
CA SER A 63 -2.76 -6.00 9.08
C SER A 63 -2.68 -6.66 7.70
N ALA A 64 -1.74 -6.25 6.84
CA ALA A 64 -1.76 -6.63 5.42
C ALA A 64 -0.57 -7.52 4.98
N TRP A 65 0.52 -7.57 5.74
CA TRP A 65 1.78 -8.18 5.27
C TRP A 65 1.67 -9.64 4.86
N THR A 66 1.04 -10.46 5.71
CA THR A 66 0.89 -11.90 5.45
C THR A 66 0.07 -12.15 4.19
N GLN A 67 -1.04 -11.44 4.01
CA GLN A 67 -1.88 -11.58 2.82
C GLN A 67 -1.14 -11.16 1.55
N MET A 68 -0.37 -10.06 1.61
CA MET A 68 0.46 -9.63 0.48
C MET A 68 1.54 -10.66 0.13
N ASN A 69 2.15 -11.31 1.13
CA ASN A 69 3.12 -12.38 0.90
C ASN A 69 2.46 -13.59 0.26
N ASP A 70 1.28 -13.99 0.73
CA ASP A 70 0.51 -15.09 0.14
C ASP A 70 0.25 -14.84 -1.35
N PHE A 71 -0.17 -13.62 -1.70
CA PHE A 71 -0.41 -13.23 -3.10
C PHE A 71 0.86 -13.18 -3.97
N THR A 72 2.02 -12.95 -3.37
CA THR A 72 3.29 -12.75 -4.10
C THR A 72 4.08 -14.03 -4.25
N HIS A 73 4.09 -14.88 -3.22
CA HIS A 73 4.93 -16.08 -3.14
C HIS A 73 4.16 -17.38 -3.37
N THR A 74 3.04 -17.31 -4.11
CA THR A 74 2.22 -18.51 -4.41
C THR A 74 1.70 -19.18 -3.13
N GLY A 75 1.37 -18.38 -2.13
CA GLY A 75 0.71 -18.86 -0.91
C GLY A 75 -0.76 -19.20 -1.14
N PHE A 76 -1.44 -19.58 -0.06
CA PHE A 76 -2.81 -20.12 -0.13
C PHE A 76 -3.79 -19.17 -0.82
N LEU A 77 -3.75 -17.86 -0.50
CA LEU A 77 -4.63 -16.88 -1.14
C LEU A 77 -4.37 -16.74 -2.65
N GLN A 78 -3.12 -16.87 -3.11
CA GLN A 78 -2.83 -16.80 -4.55
C GLN A 78 -3.39 -18.01 -5.30
N VAL A 79 -3.27 -19.20 -4.72
CA VAL A 79 -3.75 -20.45 -5.30
C VAL A 79 -5.27 -20.52 -5.28
N SER A 80 -5.89 -20.30 -4.12
CA SER A 80 -7.34 -20.40 -3.95
C SER A 80 -8.10 -19.41 -4.84
N ARG A 81 -7.58 -18.19 -5.04
CA ARG A 81 -8.21 -17.16 -5.89
C ARG A 81 -8.07 -17.40 -7.39
N ARG A 82 -7.49 -18.54 -7.80
CA ARG A 82 -7.48 -19.02 -9.19
C ARG A 82 -8.41 -20.20 -9.45
N HIS A 83 -9.23 -20.57 -8.48
CA HIS A 83 -10.13 -21.72 -8.60
C HIS A 83 -11.59 -21.28 -8.45
N LYS A 84 -12.42 -21.72 -9.41
CA LYS A 84 -13.88 -21.79 -9.29
C LYS A 84 -14.31 -23.25 -9.52
N PRO A 85 -15.52 -23.66 -9.07
CA PRO A 85 -16.01 -25.00 -9.34
C PRO A 85 -15.89 -25.34 -10.84
N GLY A 86 -15.10 -26.37 -11.16
CA GLY A 86 -14.90 -26.87 -12.52
C GLY A 86 -14.00 -26.04 -13.45
N ARG A 87 -13.42 -24.91 -13.02
CA ARG A 87 -12.61 -24.01 -13.87
C ARG A 87 -11.45 -23.36 -13.13
N VAL A 88 -10.30 -23.25 -13.80
CA VAL A 88 -9.14 -22.48 -13.32
C VAL A 88 -9.22 -21.07 -13.91
N GLU A 89 -9.74 -20.12 -13.14
CA GLU A 89 -9.88 -18.72 -13.52
C GLU A 89 -9.86 -17.80 -12.29
N GLY A 90 -9.70 -16.49 -12.50
CA GLY A 90 -9.70 -15.52 -11.42
C GLY A 90 -11.01 -15.51 -10.62
N ASN A 91 -10.89 -15.65 -9.31
CA ASN A 91 -12.00 -15.68 -8.35
C ASN A 91 -11.75 -14.68 -7.22
N TYR A 92 -11.83 -13.40 -7.55
CA TYR A 92 -11.65 -12.29 -6.61
C TYR A 92 -13.00 -11.62 -6.35
N PRO A 93 -13.52 -11.67 -5.12
CA PRO A 93 -14.71 -10.92 -4.73
C PRO A 93 -14.52 -9.43 -4.97
N ASP A 94 -15.59 -8.77 -5.37
CA ASP A 94 -15.63 -7.33 -5.61
C ASP A 94 -15.14 -6.51 -4.39
N HIS A 95 -15.49 -6.92 -3.18
CA HIS A 95 -15.06 -6.23 -1.97
C HIS A 95 -13.55 -6.28 -1.78
N ASP A 96 -12.90 -7.40 -2.12
CA ASP A 96 -11.46 -7.55 -2.06
C ASP A 96 -10.80 -6.62 -3.09
N LEU A 97 -11.33 -6.58 -4.32
CA LEU A 97 -10.83 -5.70 -5.38
C LEU A 97 -10.94 -4.22 -4.99
N ARG A 98 -12.10 -3.80 -4.44
CA ARG A 98 -12.32 -2.42 -3.96
C ARG A 98 -11.36 -2.08 -2.82
N THR A 99 -11.16 -2.99 -1.88
CA THR A 99 -10.21 -2.81 -0.77
C THR A 99 -8.79 -2.64 -1.31
N ALA A 100 -8.37 -3.50 -2.23
CA ALA A 100 -7.05 -3.44 -2.84
C ALA A 100 -6.80 -2.11 -3.59
N LEU A 101 -7.77 -1.69 -4.42
CA LEU A 101 -7.70 -0.38 -5.09
C LEU A 101 -7.67 0.76 -4.08
N GLY A 102 -8.48 0.67 -3.03
CA GLY A 102 -8.52 1.62 -1.92
C GLY A 102 -7.15 1.80 -1.24
N VAL A 103 -6.46 0.70 -0.97
CA VAL A 103 -5.10 0.69 -0.40
C VAL A 103 -4.09 1.25 -1.40
N ALA A 104 -4.13 0.81 -2.67
CA ALA A 104 -3.21 1.28 -3.69
C ALA A 104 -3.28 2.80 -3.88
N GLY A 105 -4.48 3.38 -3.96
CA GLY A 105 -4.65 4.83 -4.07
C GLY A 105 -4.24 5.57 -2.79
N ALA A 106 -4.47 5.00 -1.60
CA ALA A 106 -3.98 5.59 -0.36
C ALA A 106 -2.44 5.65 -0.31
N LEU A 107 -1.76 4.57 -0.70
CA LEU A 107 -0.28 4.56 -0.84
C LEU A 107 0.19 5.59 -1.88
N GLY A 108 -0.54 5.74 -2.98
CA GLY A 108 -0.27 6.75 -4.01
C GLY A 108 -0.41 8.18 -3.49
N LEU A 109 -1.43 8.47 -2.68
CA LEU A 109 -1.60 9.79 -2.05
C LEU A 109 -0.49 10.10 -1.05
N VAL A 110 -0.08 9.12 -0.24
CA VAL A 110 1.08 9.28 0.65
C VAL A 110 2.33 9.61 -0.17
N ALA A 111 2.59 8.86 -1.25
CA ALA A 111 3.71 9.13 -2.14
C ALA A 111 3.65 10.55 -2.74
N ALA A 112 2.48 10.98 -3.21
CA ALA A 112 2.28 12.30 -3.78
C ALA A 112 2.58 13.42 -2.77
N GLY A 113 2.08 13.31 -1.53
CA GLY A 113 2.37 14.28 -0.48
C GLY A 113 3.87 14.38 -0.17
N GLN A 114 4.57 13.25 -0.16
CA GLN A 114 6.02 13.21 0.04
C GLN A 114 6.78 13.84 -1.12
N LEU A 115 6.35 13.62 -2.37
CA LEU A 115 6.95 14.24 -3.54
C LEU A 115 6.73 15.76 -3.56
N ILE A 116 5.57 16.25 -3.13
CA ILE A 116 5.32 17.69 -2.99
C ILE A 116 6.30 18.31 -1.99
N ALA A 117 6.46 17.68 -0.82
CA ALA A 117 7.40 18.15 0.20
C ALA A 117 8.85 18.14 -0.31
N LEU A 118 9.27 17.04 -0.94
CA LEU A 118 10.60 16.86 -1.54
C LEU A 118 10.93 17.88 -2.63
N ALA A 119 9.94 18.23 -3.45
CA ALA A 119 10.11 19.19 -4.54
C ALA A 119 9.95 20.65 -4.09
N GLU A 120 9.67 20.88 -2.80
CA GLU A 120 9.37 22.19 -2.21
C GLU A 120 8.19 22.93 -2.89
N ARG A 121 7.31 22.18 -3.57
CA ARG A 121 6.16 22.68 -4.34
C ARG A 121 4.92 22.87 -3.47
N HIS A 122 5.08 23.67 -2.41
CA HIS A 122 4.01 23.95 -1.44
C HIS A 122 2.76 24.58 -2.07
N ASP A 123 2.90 25.19 -3.25
CA ASP A 123 1.80 25.70 -4.07
C ASP A 123 0.79 24.62 -4.50
N LEU A 124 1.21 23.34 -4.53
CA LEU A 124 0.35 22.21 -4.87
C LEU A 124 -0.44 21.64 -3.69
N LEU A 125 -0.16 22.07 -2.45
CA LEU A 125 -0.82 21.55 -1.26
C LEU A 125 -2.35 21.72 -1.28
N PRO A 126 -2.93 22.86 -1.68
CA PRO A 126 -4.39 23.01 -1.72
C PRO A 126 -5.05 21.96 -2.64
N LEU A 127 -4.50 21.78 -3.84
CA LEU A 127 -5.00 20.80 -4.81
C LEU A 127 -4.84 19.36 -4.30
N PHE A 128 -3.72 19.07 -3.63
CA PHE A 128 -3.47 17.76 -3.02
C PHE A 128 -4.47 17.45 -1.89
N LEU A 129 -4.74 18.42 -1.01
CA LEU A 129 -5.70 18.28 0.08
C LEU A 129 -7.13 18.07 -0.45
N GLU A 130 -7.53 18.82 -1.47
CA GLU A 130 -8.80 18.61 -2.19
C GLU A 130 -8.87 17.17 -2.71
N LYS A 131 -7.81 16.69 -3.39
CA LYS A 131 -7.79 15.34 -3.95
C LYS A 131 -7.86 14.25 -2.89
N MET A 132 -7.19 14.44 -1.74
CA MET A 132 -7.30 13.53 -0.61
C MET A 132 -8.72 13.49 -0.04
N SER A 133 -9.40 14.64 0.05
CA SER A 133 -10.77 14.74 0.54
C SER A 133 -11.76 14.02 -0.38
N GLU A 134 -11.67 14.23 -1.70
CA GLU A 134 -12.45 13.50 -2.69
C GLU A 134 -12.25 11.98 -2.56
N TYR A 135 -11.00 11.55 -2.41
CA TYR A 135 -10.66 10.13 -2.29
C TYR A 135 -11.26 9.52 -1.01
N ALA A 136 -11.23 10.25 0.11
CA ALA A 136 -11.86 9.83 1.36
C ALA A 136 -13.40 9.77 1.25
N GLY A 137 -14.03 10.77 0.61
CA GLY A 137 -15.48 10.84 0.41
C GLY A 137 -16.02 9.79 -0.57
N SER A 138 -15.23 9.39 -1.58
CA SER A 138 -15.61 8.36 -2.55
C SER A 138 -15.81 6.96 -1.92
N LYS A 139 -15.34 6.74 -0.69
CA LYS A 139 -15.53 5.48 0.05
C LYS A 139 -16.95 5.25 0.59
N GLY A 140 -17.88 6.22 0.44
CA GLY A 140 -19.21 6.20 1.05
C GLY A 140 -20.40 5.73 0.20
N THR A 141 -20.25 5.49 -1.11
CA THR A 141 -21.42 5.28 -2.01
C THR A 141 -21.69 3.84 -2.45
N GLY A 142 -21.09 2.85 -1.77
CA GLY A 142 -21.15 1.44 -2.15
C GLY A 142 -22.15 0.59 -1.36
N GLN A 143 -23.39 1.03 -1.10
CA GLN A 143 -24.42 0.11 -0.58
C GLN A 143 -25.85 0.54 -0.98
N LYS A 144 -26.33 -0.03 -2.09
CA LYS A 144 -27.73 -0.46 -2.19
C LYS A 144 -27.71 -1.93 -2.61
N SER A 145 -28.05 -2.78 -1.65
CA SER A 145 -28.38 -4.18 -1.86
C SER A 145 -29.73 -4.23 -2.56
N ASP A 146 -29.73 -4.59 -3.85
CA ASP A 146 -30.94 -5.07 -4.51
C ASP A 146 -31.18 -6.50 -4.03
N VAL A 147 -32.07 -6.64 -3.03
CA VAL A 147 -32.70 -7.91 -2.70
C VAL A 147 -33.83 -8.11 -3.71
N PRO A 148 -33.88 -9.20 -4.48
CA PRO A 148 -35.05 -9.51 -5.28
C PRO A 148 -36.18 -9.93 -4.33
N GLU A 149 -37.28 -9.19 -4.43
CA GLU A 149 -38.55 -9.48 -3.77
C GLU A 149 -39.05 -10.84 -4.23
N SER A 150 -39.29 -11.72 -3.27
CA SER A 150 -39.95 -13.00 -3.46
C SER A 150 -41.39 -12.79 -3.92
N GLN A 151 -41.73 -13.30 -5.11
CA GLN A 151 -43.06 -13.81 -5.46
C GLN A 151 -42.91 -15.05 -6.34
#